data_AF-A0A952WK22-F1
#
_entry.id   AF-A0A952WK22-F1
#
_cell.length_a   1.000
_cell.length_b   1.000
_cell.length_c   1.000
_cell.angle_alpha   90.00
_cell.angle_beta   90.00
_cell.angle_gamma   90.00
#
_symmetry.space_group_name_H-M   'P 1'
#
loop_
_entity.id
_entity.type
_entity.pdbx_description
1 polymer ?
#
loop_
_entity_poly.entity_id
_entity_poly.type
_entity_poly.pdbx_seq_one_letter_code
_entity_poly.pdbx_strand_id
1 'polypeptide(L)'
;MTILLCAILLLAVPEPKPAPDFIDIVTTNFTKWDLNHNGSLSPEEIDRLVIEPSIKGDEAAAIGAIKTMLRLGYSVPPMTLDYFKQSAPKAEKTDDATAEGRPEVRYFGGPNWNKGFEIARKRIADPNRDLFRYPTVDLKQFKQGMLGDCYFVSMIGALVNKQHDAVRRMIAIQRNGMIKVSFADNETIVIPPLTDAEIATSSTTGEEGTWVAVFEKAFGTLRQAQFPEVHKEGVASDAIAFGGTMLTTIRVLTGHESEQFLIKSSVQVSGKGEYKFQLRAQPQEITRMTRDKLKNALSKKKLVGAGTYPEAQPPGISSRHAYAIIGYEQQGDQVVIWNPHGNTHKPKGAPGLENGYPTENGIFKVPMKDFVQIFGALEIELDISATTTGVRSGKTSGGR
;
A
#
# COMPACT_ATOMS: atom_id res chain seq x y z
N MET A 1 -15.83 23.38 -71.70
CA MET A 1 -15.17 22.37 -70.85
C MET A 1 -14.26 23.14 -69.91
N THR A 2 -14.78 23.50 -68.73
CA THR A 2 -14.13 24.44 -67.79
C THR A 2 -13.76 23.66 -66.55
N ILE A 3 -12.47 23.41 -66.35
CA ILE A 3 -11.95 22.68 -65.18
C ILE A 3 -11.89 23.66 -64.01
N LEU A 4 -12.73 23.42 -63.01
CA LEU A 4 -12.73 24.14 -61.74
C LEU A 4 -11.62 23.57 -60.85
N LEU A 5 -10.56 24.34 -60.62
CA LEU A 5 -9.53 24.00 -59.65
C LEU A 5 -10.07 24.24 -58.23
N CYS A 6 -10.43 23.17 -57.51
CA CYS A 6 -10.68 23.24 -56.07
C CYS A 6 -9.33 23.34 -55.34
N ALA A 7 -9.00 24.53 -54.84
CA ALA A 7 -7.92 24.70 -53.87
C ALA A 7 -8.36 24.11 -52.52
N ILE A 8 -7.75 22.98 -52.13
CA ILE A 8 -7.91 22.43 -50.79
C ILE A 8 -7.04 23.28 -49.84
N LEU A 9 -7.68 24.14 -49.05
CA LEU A 9 -7.04 24.72 -47.87
C LEU A 9 -6.80 23.62 -46.85
N LEU A 10 -5.55 23.17 -46.73
CA LEU A 10 -5.06 22.45 -45.56
C LEU A 10 -5.10 23.43 -44.37
N LEU A 11 -6.16 23.36 -43.56
CA LEU A 11 -6.16 23.99 -42.24
C LEU A 11 -5.07 23.29 -41.41
N ALA A 12 -4.03 24.04 -41.03
CA ALA A 12 -3.03 23.56 -40.10
C ALA A 12 -3.73 23.11 -38.81
N VAL A 13 -3.65 21.82 -38.50
CA VAL A 13 -4.09 21.30 -37.21
C VAL A 13 -3.19 21.97 -36.16
N PRO A 14 -3.73 22.77 -35.23
CA PRO A 14 -2.91 23.39 -34.20
C PRO A 14 -2.15 22.30 -33.44
N GLU A 15 -0.86 22.51 -33.22
CA GLU A 15 -0.05 21.56 -32.47
C GLU A 15 -0.71 21.28 -31.11
N PRO A 16 -0.77 20.01 -30.67
CA PRO A 16 -1.36 19.67 -29.39
C PRO A 16 -0.62 20.42 -28.29
N LYS A 17 -1.36 21.19 -27.48
CA LYS A 17 -0.79 21.88 -26.33
C LYS A 17 -0.06 20.86 -25.45
N PRO A 18 1.15 21.20 -24.94
CA PRO A 18 1.83 20.33 -24.00
C PRO A 18 0.94 20.07 -22.78
N ALA A 19 0.99 18.85 -22.26
CA ALA A 19 0.26 18.51 -21.04
C ALA A 19 0.74 19.42 -19.89
N PRO A 20 -0.16 19.88 -19.01
CA PRO A 20 0.22 20.77 -17.91
C PRO A 20 1.18 20.06 -16.96
N ASP A 21 2.10 20.83 -16.38
CA ASP A 21 2.94 20.39 -15.26
C ASP A 21 2.21 20.58 -13.93
N PHE A 22 2.75 19.99 -12.86
CA PHE A 22 2.16 20.13 -11.52
C PHE A 22 1.96 21.60 -11.13
N ILE A 23 2.97 22.44 -11.39
CA ILE A 23 2.92 23.84 -10.96
C ILE A 23 1.88 24.66 -11.69
N ASP A 24 1.53 24.31 -12.94
CA ASP A 24 0.47 24.97 -13.69
C ASP A 24 -0.89 24.72 -13.02
N ILE A 25 -1.13 23.47 -12.62
CA ILE A 25 -2.34 23.07 -11.92
C ILE A 25 -2.44 23.73 -10.55
N VAL A 26 -1.36 23.71 -9.77
CA VAL A 26 -1.32 24.37 -8.46
C VAL A 26 -1.57 25.86 -8.61
N THR A 27 -0.86 26.54 -9.52
CA THR A 27 -0.98 28.00 -9.70
C THR A 27 -2.40 28.40 -10.09
N THR A 28 -3.06 27.60 -10.94
CA THR A 28 -4.43 27.86 -11.39
C THR A 28 -5.45 27.69 -10.28
N ASN A 29 -5.23 26.74 -9.34
CA ASN A 29 -6.24 26.35 -8.36
C ASN A 29 -5.93 26.76 -6.92
N PHE A 30 -4.73 27.28 -6.62
CA PHE A 30 -4.26 27.52 -5.26
C PHE A 30 -5.26 28.33 -4.41
N THR A 31 -5.76 29.45 -4.93
CA THR A 31 -6.71 30.31 -4.20
C THR A 31 -8.04 29.61 -3.91
N LYS A 32 -8.46 28.66 -4.75
CA LYS A 32 -9.66 27.83 -4.53
C LYS A 32 -9.40 26.75 -3.46
N TRP A 33 -8.17 26.22 -3.42
CA TRP A 33 -7.77 25.18 -2.47
C TRP A 33 -7.45 25.72 -1.07
N ASP A 34 -6.94 26.95 -0.96
CA ASP A 34 -6.71 27.68 0.29
C ASP A 34 -8.03 28.26 0.81
N LEU A 35 -8.78 27.43 1.53
CA LEU A 35 -10.16 27.70 1.96
C LEU A 35 -10.24 28.79 3.04
N ASN A 36 -9.20 28.91 3.87
CA ASN A 36 -9.13 29.94 4.91
C ASN A 36 -8.40 31.22 4.44
N HIS A 37 -7.88 31.23 3.21
CA HIS A 37 -7.21 32.35 2.56
C HIS A 37 -6.00 32.87 3.34
N ASN A 38 -5.26 31.99 4.03
CA ASN A 38 -4.07 32.37 4.80
C ASN A 38 -2.76 32.35 3.98
N GLY A 39 -2.83 31.97 2.70
CA GLY A 39 -1.69 31.87 1.79
C GLY A 39 -0.95 30.53 1.83
N SER A 40 -1.46 29.52 2.53
CA SER A 40 -0.85 28.19 2.67
C SER A 40 -1.90 27.09 2.74
N LEU A 41 -1.68 25.99 2.03
CA LEU A 41 -2.52 24.80 2.18
C LEU A 41 -2.21 24.07 3.49
N SER A 42 -3.24 23.76 4.26
CA SER A 42 -3.17 22.92 5.46
C SER A 42 -3.45 21.44 5.14
N PRO A 43 -2.97 20.49 5.97
CA PRO A 43 -3.33 19.08 5.82
C PRO A 43 -4.85 18.85 5.77
N GLU A 44 -5.63 19.57 6.58
CA GLU A 44 -7.08 19.47 6.63
C GLU A 44 -7.76 19.95 5.35
N GLU A 45 -7.25 21.00 4.70
CA GLU A 45 -7.71 21.44 3.38
C GLU A 45 -7.40 20.39 2.32
N ILE A 46 -6.20 19.83 2.32
CA ILE A 46 -5.83 18.75 1.41
C ILE A 46 -6.75 17.54 1.59
N ASP A 47 -7.07 17.16 2.83
CA ASP A 47 -7.96 16.02 3.11
C ASP A 47 -9.37 16.23 2.57
N ARG A 48 -9.91 17.46 2.70
CA ARG A 48 -11.20 17.84 2.11
C ARG A 48 -11.17 17.75 0.59
N LEU A 49 -10.10 18.23 -0.03
CA LEU A 49 -9.91 18.19 -1.47
C LEU A 49 -9.77 16.76 -2.01
N VAL A 50 -9.15 15.85 -1.25
CA VAL A 50 -9.01 14.44 -1.64
C VAL A 50 -10.38 13.76 -1.74
N ILE A 51 -11.30 14.04 -0.81
CA ILE A 51 -12.61 13.39 -0.79
C ILE A 51 -13.69 14.11 -1.61
N GLU A 52 -13.36 15.22 -2.27
CA GLU A 52 -14.28 16.04 -3.06
C GLU A 52 -14.58 15.39 -4.43
N PRO A 53 -15.82 14.91 -4.68
CA PRO A 53 -16.13 14.21 -5.92
C PRO A 53 -16.06 15.08 -7.18
N SER A 54 -16.26 16.40 -7.06
CA SER A 54 -16.22 17.33 -8.19
C SER A 54 -14.82 17.60 -8.74
N ILE A 55 -13.77 17.31 -7.95
CA ILE A 55 -12.39 17.47 -8.37
C ILE A 55 -11.94 16.23 -9.16
N LYS A 56 -11.53 16.45 -10.42
CA LYS A 56 -11.26 15.39 -11.41
C LYS A 56 -9.95 15.62 -12.17
N GLY A 57 -9.45 14.56 -12.80
CA GLY A 57 -8.35 14.65 -13.76
C GLY A 57 -7.08 15.26 -13.16
N ASP A 58 -6.52 16.26 -13.85
CA ASP A 58 -5.26 16.90 -13.44
C ASP A 58 -5.37 17.62 -12.08
N GLU A 59 -6.51 18.26 -11.77
CA GLU A 59 -6.73 18.90 -10.46
C GLU A 59 -6.59 17.85 -9.34
N ALA A 60 -7.27 16.71 -9.51
CA ALA A 60 -7.22 15.60 -8.56
C ALA A 60 -5.84 14.95 -8.47
N ALA A 61 -5.14 14.82 -9.59
CA ALA A 61 -3.79 14.26 -9.61
C ALA A 61 -2.78 15.14 -8.86
N ALA A 62 -2.89 16.45 -8.95
CA ALA A 62 -2.03 17.38 -8.20
C ALA A 62 -2.30 17.26 -6.70
N ILE A 63 -3.58 17.23 -6.28
CA ILE A 63 -3.97 17.00 -4.88
C ILE A 63 -3.47 15.64 -4.38
N GLY A 64 -3.61 14.58 -5.17
CA GLY A 64 -3.11 13.25 -4.84
C GLY A 64 -1.59 13.21 -4.67
N ALA A 65 -0.84 13.95 -5.49
CA ALA A 65 0.60 14.10 -5.34
C ALA A 65 0.97 14.80 -4.02
N ILE A 66 0.27 15.90 -3.68
CA ILE A 66 0.45 16.61 -2.40
C ILE A 66 0.19 15.66 -1.23
N LYS A 67 -0.97 15.01 -1.20
CA LYS A 67 -1.35 14.08 -0.13
C LYS A 67 -0.35 12.94 0.06
N THR A 68 0.14 12.38 -1.05
CA THR A 68 1.13 11.29 -1.02
C THR A 68 2.43 11.73 -0.33
N MET A 69 2.93 12.92 -0.62
CA MET A 69 4.16 13.42 0.02
C MET A 69 3.95 13.70 1.51
N LEU A 70 2.77 14.22 1.90
CA LEU A 70 2.43 14.37 3.32
C LEU A 70 2.45 13.04 4.07
N ARG A 71 1.91 11.96 3.46
CA ARG A 71 1.91 10.61 4.04
C ARG A 71 3.30 10.03 4.26
N LEU A 72 4.25 10.38 3.40
CA LEU A 72 5.64 9.90 3.49
C LEU A 72 6.45 10.59 4.59
N GLY A 73 5.85 11.54 5.31
CA GLY A 73 6.48 12.20 6.45
C GLY A 73 7.59 13.17 6.05
N TYR A 74 7.55 13.70 4.82
CA TYR A 74 8.43 14.81 4.46
C TYR A 74 8.14 15.99 5.38
N SER A 75 9.20 16.56 5.95
CA SER A 75 9.13 17.88 6.54
C SER A 75 8.93 18.89 5.41
N VAL A 76 7.67 19.21 5.12
CA VAL A 76 7.32 20.26 4.16
C VAL A 76 7.25 21.59 4.91
N PRO A 77 7.92 22.65 4.42
CA PRO A 77 7.64 24.01 4.90
C PRO A 77 6.18 24.36 4.61
N PRO A 78 5.68 25.52 5.10
CA PRO A 78 4.33 25.97 4.75
C PRO A 78 4.07 25.83 3.25
N MET A 79 2.99 25.11 2.89
CA MET A 79 2.64 24.77 1.51
C MET A 79 2.03 25.97 0.81
N THR A 80 2.82 27.05 0.68
CA THR A 80 2.48 28.27 -0.04
C THR A 80 2.67 28.08 -1.54
N LEU A 81 2.03 28.94 -2.34
CA LEU A 81 2.24 28.94 -3.79
C LEU A 81 3.72 29.16 -4.16
N ASP A 82 4.41 30.04 -3.43
CA ASP A 82 5.83 30.31 -3.66
C ASP A 82 6.72 29.11 -3.36
N TYR A 83 6.40 28.34 -2.32
CA TYR A 83 7.10 27.09 -2.04
C TYR A 83 6.95 26.11 -3.22
N PHE A 84 5.73 25.90 -3.73
CA PHE A 84 5.52 25.02 -4.87
C PHE A 84 6.28 25.49 -6.12
N LYS A 85 6.30 26.81 -6.41
CA LYS A 85 7.07 27.37 -7.54
C LYS A 85 8.58 27.15 -7.39
N GLN A 86 9.12 27.29 -6.19
CA GLN A 86 10.55 27.13 -5.92
C GLN A 86 11.01 25.67 -5.90
N SER A 87 10.11 24.75 -5.54
CA SER A 87 10.34 23.31 -5.50
C SER A 87 10.18 22.60 -6.86
N ALA A 88 9.86 23.34 -7.92
CA ALA A 88 9.96 22.84 -9.28
C ALA A 88 11.42 22.43 -9.55
N PRO A 89 11.68 21.24 -10.11
CA PRO A 89 13.04 20.75 -10.26
C PRO A 89 13.89 21.74 -11.05
N LYS A 90 14.93 22.29 -10.41
CA LYS A 90 16.07 22.84 -11.14
C LYS A 90 16.76 21.64 -11.79
N ALA A 91 16.91 21.67 -13.11
CA ALA A 91 17.60 20.61 -13.82
C ALA A 91 19.08 20.57 -13.40
N GLU A 92 19.41 19.78 -12.38
CA GLU A 92 20.79 19.40 -12.08
C GLU A 92 20.98 17.92 -12.44
N LYS A 93 21.86 17.69 -13.42
CA LYS A 93 22.37 16.35 -13.71
C LYS A 93 23.36 15.99 -12.61
N THR A 94 23.08 14.95 -11.85
CA THR A 94 24.10 14.29 -11.04
C THR A 94 24.31 12.89 -11.60
N ASP A 95 25.50 12.67 -12.15
CA ASP A 95 26.01 11.35 -12.53
C ASP A 95 26.48 10.62 -11.27
N ASP A 96 25.57 10.03 -10.49
CA ASP A 96 25.97 9.10 -9.42
C ASP A 96 24.98 7.94 -9.28
N ALA A 97 25.43 6.77 -9.71
CA ALA A 97 24.78 5.49 -9.47
C ALA A 97 25.28 4.90 -8.15
N THR A 98 24.40 4.67 -7.17
CA THR A 98 24.73 3.88 -5.97
C THR A 98 24.22 2.44 -6.09
N ALA A 99 24.99 1.53 -5.48
CA ALA A 99 24.98 0.10 -5.80
C ALA A 99 23.94 -0.75 -5.04
N GLU A 100 23.04 -0.17 -4.23
CA GLU A 100 22.24 -0.93 -3.26
C GLU A 100 20.73 -0.70 -3.43
N GLY A 101 20.03 -1.74 -3.90
CA GLY A 101 18.66 -1.68 -4.37
C GLY A 101 17.57 -1.67 -3.29
N ARG A 102 17.56 -0.65 -2.42
CA ARG A 102 16.32 -0.06 -1.85
C ARG A 102 16.53 1.43 -1.55
N PRO A 103 15.48 2.26 -1.70
CA PRO A 103 15.59 3.65 -1.28
C PRO A 103 15.47 3.73 0.24
N GLU A 104 16.60 3.87 0.93
CA GLU A 104 16.59 4.81 2.05
C GLU A 104 16.32 6.17 1.45
N VAL A 105 15.08 6.61 1.56
CA VAL A 105 14.69 7.95 1.19
C VAL A 105 15.30 8.93 2.20
N ARG A 106 16.53 9.37 1.93
CA ARG A 106 17.02 10.68 2.38
C ARG A 106 17.06 11.56 1.13
N TYR A 107 15.94 12.21 0.82
CA TYR A 107 15.91 13.24 -0.21
C TYR A 107 16.64 14.48 0.31
N PHE A 108 17.94 14.55 0.06
CA PHE A 108 18.63 15.83 -0.01
C PHE A 108 18.11 16.54 -1.27
N GLY A 109 17.01 17.30 -1.14
CA GLY A 109 16.40 18.03 -2.28
C GLY A 109 14.89 18.31 -2.21
N GLY A 110 14.16 17.83 -1.20
CA GLY A 110 12.69 17.99 -1.12
C GLY A 110 11.91 17.05 -2.05
N PRO A 111 10.57 17.08 -2.02
CA PRO A 111 9.71 16.22 -2.84
C PRO A 111 9.75 16.62 -4.33
N ASN A 112 9.84 15.62 -5.23
CA ASN A 112 9.67 15.84 -6.67
C ASN A 112 8.18 15.82 -7.03
N TRP A 113 7.55 16.99 -7.02
CA TRP A 113 6.12 17.14 -7.25
C TRP A 113 5.67 16.71 -8.65
N ASN A 114 6.41 17.06 -9.71
CA ASN A 114 6.07 16.67 -11.08
C ASN A 114 6.03 15.15 -11.22
N LYS A 115 7.00 14.43 -10.66
CA LYS A 115 6.99 12.97 -10.69
C LYS A 115 5.80 12.38 -9.93
N GLY A 116 5.49 12.94 -8.74
CA GLY A 116 4.30 12.53 -7.97
C GLY A 116 3.01 12.76 -8.76
N PHE A 117 2.90 13.92 -9.41
CA PHE A 117 1.77 14.31 -10.25
C PHE A 117 1.61 13.40 -11.47
N GLU A 118 2.68 13.08 -12.18
CA GLU A 118 2.65 12.15 -13.32
C GLU A 118 2.18 10.75 -12.91
N ILE A 119 2.67 10.24 -11.77
CA ILE A 119 2.25 8.95 -11.22
C ILE A 119 0.74 8.99 -10.89
N ALA A 120 0.29 10.04 -10.19
CA ALA A 120 -1.11 10.23 -9.83
C ALA A 120 -1.99 10.33 -11.10
N ARG A 121 -1.59 11.16 -12.06
CA ARG A 121 -2.30 11.34 -13.34
C ARG A 121 -2.42 10.03 -14.09
N LYS A 122 -1.34 9.24 -14.18
CA LYS A 122 -1.37 7.92 -14.83
C LYS A 122 -2.36 6.96 -14.17
N ARG A 123 -2.47 6.98 -12.84
CA ARG A 123 -3.44 6.13 -12.09
C ARG A 123 -4.88 6.55 -12.35
N ILE A 124 -5.14 7.85 -12.43
CA ILE A 124 -6.49 8.41 -12.63
C ILE A 124 -6.97 8.30 -14.09
N ALA A 125 -6.02 8.35 -15.04
CA ALA A 125 -6.28 8.38 -16.47
C ALA A 125 -6.84 7.08 -17.04
N ASP A 126 -6.90 6.00 -16.25
CA ASP A 126 -7.52 4.76 -16.70
C ASP A 126 -9.04 4.97 -16.92
N PRO A 127 -9.52 4.90 -18.18
CA PRO A 127 -10.90 5.23 -18.50
C PRO A 127 -11.90 4.18 -17.98
N ASN A 128 -11.46 2.96 -17.71
CA ASN A 128 -12.35 1.87 -17.26
C ASN A 128 -12.31 1.74 -15.74
N ARG A 129 -12.96 2.64 -15.00
CA ARG A 129 -12.94 2.64 -13.53
C ARG A 129 -13.76 1.54 -12.86
N ASP A 130 -14.02 0.46 -13.59
CA ASP A 130 -14.72 -0.71 -13.09
C ASP A 130 -14.04 -1.22 -11.82
N LEU A 131 -14.89 -1.62 -10.87
CA LEU A 131 -14.44 -2.19 -9.61
C LEU A 131 -13.60 -3.46 -9.85
N PHE A 132 -14.08 -4.32 -10.76
CA PHE A 132 -13.42 -5.55 -11.18
C PHE A 132 -13.55 -5.70 -12.70
N ARG A 133 -12.44 -5.66 -13.42
CA ARG A 133 -12.44 -5.84 -14.89
C ARG A 133 -12.43 -7.29 -15.33
N TYR A 134 -11.89 -8.18 -14.50
CA TYR A 134 -11.75 -9.59 -14.79
C TYR A 134 -12.57 -10.44 -13.78
N PRO A 135 -12.97 -11.67 -14.15
CA PRO A 135 -13.70 -12.56 -13.25
C PRO A 135 -12.85 -13.06 -12.08
N THR A 136 -11.53 -13.09 -12.25
CA THR A 136 -10.53 -13.45 -11.24
C THR A 136 -9.51 -12.34 -11.10
N VAL A 137 -8.89 -12.24 -9.93
CA VAL A 137 -7.78 -11.32 -9.66
C VAL A 137 -6.46 -12.07 -9.52
N ASP A 138 -5.36 -11.45 -9.95
CA ASP A 138 -3.99 -11.99 -9.90
C ASP A 138 -3.13 -11.15 -8.95
N LEU A 139 -2.50 -11.85 -8.01
CA LEU A 139 -1.56 -11.29 -7.05
C LEU A 139 -0.41 -10.51 -7.71
N LYS A 140 -0.01 -10.88 -8.94
CA LYS A 140 1.08 -10.21 -9.67
C LYS A 140 0.73 -8.79 -10.13
N GLN A 141 -0.57 -8.50 -10.33
CA GLN A 141 -1.04 -7.17 -10.70
C GLN A 141 -1.17 -6.26 -9.48
N PHE A 142 -1.14 -6.85 -8.29
CA PHE A 142 -1.41 -6.16 -7.04
C PHE A 142 -0.15 -5.52 -6.46
N LYS A 143 -0.21 -4.21 -6.21
CA LYS A 143 0.87 -3.41 -5.64
C LYS A 143 0.36 -2.41 -4.63
N GLN A 144 0.94 -2.45 -3.45
CA GLN A 144 0.71 -1.47 -2.41
C GLN A 144 1.10 -0.07 -2.89
N GLY A 145 0.28 0.92 -2.54
CA GLY A 145 0.55 2.33 -2.74
C GLY A 145 1.59 2.89 -1.77
N MET A 146 1.73 4.21 -1.75
CA MET A 146 2.54 4.92 -0.76
C MET A 146 1.70 5.14 0.52
N LEU A 147 1.27 4.02 1.11
CA LEU A 147 0.40 3.92 2.28
C LEU A 147 1.03 2.89 3.24
N GLY A 148 1.10 3.17 4.54
CA GLY A 148 1.72 2.26 5.52
C GLY A 148 0.81 1.12 5.99
N ASP A 149 0.00 0.57 5.09
CA ASP A 149 -1.03 -0.43 5.36
C ASP A 149 -0.61 -1.85 4.92
N CYS A 150 0.68 -2.17 4.97
CA CYS A 150 1.20 -3.40 4.40
C CYS A 150 0.61 -4.65 5.07
N TYR A 151 0.26 -4.53 6.35
CA TYR A 151 -0.44 -5.56 7.12
C TYR A 151 -1.82 -5.88 6.55
N PHE A 152 -2.49 -4.89 5.95
CA PHE A 152 -3.80 -5.03 5.33
C PHE A 152 -3.67 -5.64 3.93
N VAL A 153 -2.85 -5.01 3.08
CA VAL A 153 -2.62 -5.41 1.69
C VAL A 153 -2.04 -6.82 1.59
N SER A 154 -1.09 -7.18 2.46
CA SER A 154 -0.53 -8.54 2.51
C SER A 154 -1.61 -9.60 2.75
N MET A 155 -2.52 -9.38 3.70
CA MET A 155 -3.55 -10.35 4.03
C MET A 155 -4.67 -10.42 2.99
N ILE A 156 -5.00 -9.30 2.33
CA ILE A 156 -5.85 -9.33 1.14
C ILE A 156 -5.21 -10.21 0.06
N GLY A 157 -3.92 -10.03 -0.21
CA GLY A 157 -3.22 -10.86 -1.20
C GLY A 157 -3.15 -12.33 -0.81
N ALA A 158 -2.97 -12.64 0.49
CA ALA A 158 -3.04 -14.01 1.00
C ALA A 158 -4.43 -14.64 0.76
N LEU A 159 -5.49 -13.87 0.98
CA LEU A 159 -6.87 -14.30 0.71
C LEU A 159 -7.09 -14.55 -0.79
N VAL A 160 -6.68 -13.62 -1.65
CA VAL A 160 -6.80 -13.74 -3.11
C VAL A 160 -6.06 -14.97 -3.63
N ASN A 161 -4.82 -15.20 -3.18
CA ASN A 161 -4.03 -16.37 -3.56
C ASN A 161 -4.72 -17.69 -3.17
N LYS A 162 -5.45 -17.71 -2.06
CA LYS A 162 -6.19 -18.88 -1.59
C LYS A 162 -7.55 -19.04 -2.29
N GLN A 163 -8.24 -17.93 -2.55
CA GLN A 163 -9.59 -17.85 -3.09
C GLN A 163 -9.73 -16.63 -4.01
N HIS A 164 -9.54 -16.85 -5.32
CA HIS A 164 -9.41 -15.79 -6.32
C HIS A 164 -10.67 -14.91 -6.48
N ASP A 165 -11.82 -15.36 -6.00
CA ASP A 165 -13.10 -14.64 -6.09
C ASP A 165 -13.61 -14.13 -4.72
N ALA A 166 -12.89 -14.38 -3.63
CA ALA A 166 -13.35 -14.04 -2.28
C ALA A 166 -13.61 -12.54 -2.11
N VAL A 167 -12.67 -11.70 -2.56
CA VAL A 167 -12.79 -10.24 -2.50
C VAL A 167 -13.98 -9.71 -3.30
N ARG A 168 -14.34 -10.38 -4.40
CA ARG A 168 -15.50 -10.00 -5.21
C ARG A 168 -16.81 -10.26 -4.49
N ARG A 169 -16.92 -11.35 -3.73
CA ARG A 169 -18.12 -11.66 -2.93
C ARG A 169 -18.33 -10.69 -1.77
N MET A 170 -17.28 -10.01 -1.33
CA MET A 170 -17.33 -9.05 -0.23
C MET A 170 -17.81 -7.67 -0.67
N ILE A 171 -17.72 -7.32 -1.96
CA ILE A 171 -18.08 -5.98 -2.46
C ILE A 171 -19.32 -6.03 -3.34
N ALA A 172 -20.29 -5.15 -3.06
CA ALA A 172 -21.50 -4.97 -3.87
C ALA A 172 -21.75 -3.48 -4.16
N ILE A 173 -22.01 -3.16 -5.44
CA ILE A 173 -22.49 -1.83 -5.83
C ILE A 173 -24.01 -1.77 -5.61
N GLN A 174 -24.47 -0.78 -4.86
CA GLN A 174 -25.88 -0.54 -4.57
C GLN A 174 -26.55 0.23 -5.70
N ARG A 175 -27.90 0.21 -5.75
CA ARG A 175 -28.68 0.89 -6.80
C ARG A 175 -28.42 2.39 -6.90
N ASN A 176 -28.05 3.04 -5.80
CA ASN A 176 -27.71 4.46 -5.72
C ASN A 176 -26.23 4.77 -6.03
N GLY A 177 -25.45 3.78 -6.47
CA GLY A 177 -24.03 3.91 -6.77
C GLY A 177 -23.10 3.81 -5.55
N MET A 178 -23.63 3.74 -4.33
CA MET A 178 -22.83 3.50 -3.13
C MET A 178 -22.23 2.08 -3.17
N ILE A 179 -21.07 1.90 -2.53
CA ILE A 179 -20.36 0.63 -2.51
C ILE A 179 -20.48 0.05 -1.10
N LYS A 180 -21.09 -1.14 -1.00
CA LYS A 180 -21.17 -1.92 0.23
C LYS A 180 -20.02 -2.91 0.27
N VAL A 181 -19.25 -2.89 1.36
CA VAL A 181 -18.22 -3.89 1.67
C VAL A 181 -18.66 -4.66 2.92
N SER A 182 -18.77 -5.98 2.77
CA SER A 182 -19.16 -6.90 3.84
C SER A 182 -17.94 -7.68 4.29
N PHE A 183 -17.49 -7.42 5.51
CA PHE A 183 -16.38 -8.12 6.14
C PHE A 183 -16.87 -9.43 6.77
N ALA A 184 -15.95 -10.39 6.94
CA ALA A 184 -16.28 -11.73 7.39
C ALA A 184 -16.56 -11.82 8.90
N ASP A 185 -16.26 -10.78 9.67
CA ASP A 185 -16.61 -10.64 11.09
C ASP A 185 -18.00 -10.01 11.32
N ASN A 186 -18.83 -9.99 10.28
CA ASN A 186 -20.18 -9.38 10.22
C ASN A 186 -20.21 -7.85 10.23
N GLU A 187 -19.07 -7.18 10.19
CA GLU A 187 -19.04 -5.74 9.97
C GLU A 187 -19.39 -5.42 8.50
N THR A 188 -20.12 -4.34 8.30
CA THR A 188 -20.50 -3.86 6.97
C THR A 188 -20.30 -2.36 6.90
N ILE A 189 -19.60 -1.91 5.87
CA ILE A 189 -19.39 -0.50 5.57
C ILE A 189 -20.02 -0.15 4.23
N VAL A 190 -20.67 0.99 4.16
CA VAL A 190 -21.16 1.58 2.92
C VAL A 190 -20.40 2.88 2.68
N ILE A 191 -19.70 2.96 1.55
CA ILE A 191 -18.89 4.12 1.15
C ILE A 191 -19.39 4.70 -0.17
N PRO A 192 -19.20 6.00 -0.43
CA PRO A 192 -19.40 6.54 -1.77
C PRO A 192 -18.34 5.98 -2.73
N PRO A 193 -18.56 6.09 -4.06
CA PRO A 193 -17.54 5.83 -5.06
C PRO A 193 -16.22 6.54 -4.75
N LEU A 194 -15.10 5.99 -5.24
CA LEU A 194 -13.80 6.61 -5.09
C LEU A 194 -13.73 7.92 -5.88
N THR A 195 -13.16 8.95 -5.28
CA THR A 195 -12.73 10.14 -6.02
C THR A 195 -11.46 9.85 -6.81
N ASP A 196 -11.12 10.75 -7.73
CA ASP A 196 -9.90 10.66 -8.51
C ASP A 196 -8.66 10.74 -7.60
N ALA A 197 -8.68 11.64 -6.61
CA ALA A 197 -7.58 11.80 -5.66
C ALA A 197 -7.45 10.59 -4.72
N GLU A 198 -8.55 9.93 -4.34
CA GLU A 198 -8.50 8.66 -3.62
C GLU A 198 -7.84 7.56 -4.47
N ILE A 199 -8.21 7.42 -5.75
CA ILE A 199 -7.57 6.48 -6.68
C ILE A 199 -6.06 6.78 -6.81
N ALA A 200 -5.70 8.06 -6.93
CA ALA A 200 -4.31 8.48 -7.09
C ALA A 200 -3.42 8.04 -5.91
N THR A 201 -3.96 8.05 -4.70
CA THR A 201 -3.22 7.89 -3.44
C THR A 201 -3.30 6.48 -2.85
N SER A 202 -4.07 5.59 -3.47
CA SER A 202 -4.34 4.23 -3.00
C SER A 202 -3.40 3.18 -3.59
N SER A 203 -3.55 1.93 -3.15
CA SER A 203 -2.95 0.75 -3.80
C SER A 203 -3.55 0.49 -5.17
N THR A 204 -2.84 -0.25 -6.01
CA THR A 204 -3.24 -0.51 -7.40
C THR A 204 -3.27 -1.99 -7.72
N THR A 205 -4.22 -2.40 -8.56
CA THR A 205 -4.34 -3.79 -9.05
C THR A 205 -4.09 -3.85 -10.56
N GLY A 206 -3.19 -3.01 -11.06
CA GLY A 206 -2.90 -2.89 -12.49
C GLY A 206 -4.19 -2.66 -13.30
N GLU A 207 -4.44 -3.56 -14.25
CA GLU A 207 -5.61 -3.49 -15.13
C GLU A 207 -6.87 -4.14 -14.53
N GLU A 208 -6.83 -4.68 -13.30
CA GLU A 208 -7.92 -5.49 -12.75
C GLU A 208 -9.05 -4.67 -12.10
N GLY A 209 -8.92 -3.34 -12.08
CA GLY A 209 -9.92 -2.41 -11.56
C GLY A 209 -9.45 -1.64 -10.33
N THR A 210 -10.39 -1.20 -9.50
CA THR A 210 -10.16 -0.32 -8.34
C THR A 210 -10.51 -0.98 -7.00
N TRP A 211 -10.78 -2.28 -7.00
CA TRP A 211 -11.30 -3.01 -5.83
C TRP A 211 -10.42 -2.91 -4.58
N VAL A 212 -9.09 -2.86 -4.70
CA VAL A 212 -8.24 -2.70 -3.50
C VAL A 212 -8.43 -1.32 -2.87
N ALA A 213 -8.49 -0.25 -3.66
CA ALA A 213 -8.69 1.11 -3.14
C ALA A 213 -10.05 1.23 -2.44
N VAL A 214 -11.07 0.50 -2.93
CA VAL A 214 -12.36 0.34 -2.25
C VAL A 214 -12.20 -0.35 -0.90
N PHE A 215 -11.43 -1.43 -0.82
CA PHE A 215 -11.13 -2.11 0.45
C PHE A 215 -10.38 -1.20 1.43
N GLU A 216 -9.36 -0.46 0.98
CA GLU A 216 -8.62 0.48 1.80
C GLU A 216 -9.53 1.57 2.37
N LYS A 217 -10.40 2.16 1.53
CA LYS A 217 -11.38 3.16 1.96
C LYS A 217 -12.40 2.57 2.94
N ALA A 218 -12.97 1.40 2.64
CA ALA A 218 -13.95 0.74 3.51
C ALA A 218 -13.34 0.35 4.86
N PHE A 219 -12.13 -0.22 4.86
CA PHE A 219 -11.45 -0.63 6.08
C PHE A 219 -11.01 0.60 6.89
N GLY A 220 -10.49 1.64 6.25
CA GLY A 220 -10.23 2.93 6.89
C GLY A 220 -11.48 3.54 7.55
N THR A 221 -12.62 3.49 6.86
CA THR A 221 -13.91 3.96 7.40
C THR A 221 -14.35 3.12 8.61
N LEU A 222 -14.17 1.79 8.56
CA LEU A 222 -14.40 0.92 9.71
C LEU A 222 -13.53 1.31 10.90
N ARG A 223 -12.25 1.62 10.67
CA ARG A 223 -11.31 2.05 11.72
C ARG A 223 -11.70 3.39 12.33
N GLN A 224 -12.12 4.36 11.51
CA GLN A 224 -12.67 5.64 12.00
C GLN A 224 -13.90 5.42 12.89
N ALA A 225 -14.82 4.55 12.47
CA ALA A 225 -16.02 4.23 13.27
C ALA A 225 -15.69 3.51 14.58
N GLN A 226 -14.69 2.61 14.58
CA GLN A 226 -14.29 1.86 15.77
C GLN A 226 -13.46 2.69 16.76
N PHE A 227 -12.67 3.66 16.28
CA PHE A 227 -11.74 4.47 17.08
C PHE A 227 -11.81 5.96 16.72
N PRO A 228 -12.95 6.63 16.91
CA PRO A 228 -13.15 8.02 16.49
C PRO A 228 -12.21 9.02 17.19
N GLU A 229 -11.78 8.72 18.42
CA GLU A 229 -10.83 9.55 19.17
C GLU A 229 -9.39 9.49 18.62
N VAL A 230 -9.05 8.40 17.92
CA VAL A 230 -7.70 8.15 17.35
C VAL A 230 -7.67 8.57 15.89
N HIS A 231 -8.72 8.24 15.15
CA HIS A 231 -8.85 8.51 13.73
C HIS A 231 -9.92 9.58 13.54
N LYS A 232 -9.48 10.84 13.59
CA LYS A 232 -10.34 12.00 13.35
C LYS A 232 -10.83 12.05 11.90
N GLU A 233 -11.77 12.95 11.63
CA GLU A 233 -12.27 13.26 10.28
C GLU A 233 -11.12 13.51 9.30
N GLY A 234 -11.30 13.07 8.05
CA GLY A 234 -10.27 13.13 7.01
C GLY A 234 -10.43 12.01 5.99
N VAL A 235 -9.38 11.77 5.19
CA VAL A 235 -9.37 10.69 4.20
C VAL A 235 -9.38 9.35 4.93
N ALA A 236 -10.40 8.53 4.71
CA ALA A 236 -10.60 7.27 5.45
C ALA A 236 -9.36 6.36 5.45
N SER A 237 -8.63 6.26 4.33
CA SER A 237 -7.42 5.44 4.22
C SER A 237 -6.27 5.89 5.12
N ASP A 238 -6.28 7.11 5.67
CA ASP A 238 -5.28 7.54 6.65
C ASP A 238 -5.40 6.80 7.98
N ALA A 239 -6.60 6.30 8.32
CA ALA A 239 -6.81 5.51 9.52
C ALA A 239 -6.05 4.17 9.51
N ILE A 240 -5.57 3.74 8.34
CA ILE A 240 -4.78 2.51 8.17
C ILE A 240 -3.34 2.79 7.70
N ALA A 241 -2.96 4.06 7.56
CA ALA A 241 -1.69 4.49 6.96
C ALA A 241 -0.46 4.36 7.88
N PHE A 242 -0.64 4.19 9.19
CA PHE A 242 0.44 4.29 10.19
C PHE A 242 0.78 2.96 10.85
N GLY A 243 0.70 1.87 10.07
CA GLY A 243 0.93 0.52 10.57
C GLY A 243 -0.28 -0.05 11.30
N GLY A 244 -0.20 -1.35 11.57
CA GLY A 244 -1.28 -2.14 12.14
C GLY A 244 -0.84 -3.59 12.32
N THR A 245 -1.79 -4.46 12.63
CA THR A 245 -1.51 -5.89 12.85
C THR A 245 -2.26 -6.74 11.83
N MET A 246 -1.60 -7.78 11.32
CA MET A 246 -2.24 -8.74 10.42
C MET A 246 -3.32 -9.53 11.17
N LEU A 247 -3.22 -9.72 12.49
CA LEU A 247 -4.24 -10.38 13.33
C LEU A 247 -5.64 -9.76 13.14
N THR A 248 -5.75 -8.44 13.28
CA THR A 248 -7.02 -7.72 13.07
C THR A 248 -7.49 -7.88 11.63
N THR A 249 -6.57 -7.87 10.66
CA THR A 249 -6.93 -8.04 9.25
C THR A 249 -7.42 -9.45 8.95
N ILE A 250 -6.75 -10.48 9.47
CA ILE A 250 -7.16 -11.89 9.36
C ILE A 250 -8.59 -12.04 9.89
N ARG A 251 -8.88 -11.48 11.07
CA ARG A 251 -10.24 -11.49 11.64
C ARG A 251 -11.26 -10.85 10.71
N VAL A 252 -10.99 -9.65 10.21
CA VAL A 252 -11.91 -8.90 9.34
C VAL A 252 -12.12 -9.61 8.00
N LEU A 253 -11.10 -10.28 7.47
CA LEU A 253 -11.16 -10.98 6.18
C LEU A 253 -11.73 -12.40 6.28
N THR A 254 -11.64 -13.07 7.43
CA THR A 254 -12.00 -14.49 7.57
C THR A 254 -13.10 -14.77 8.60
N GLY A 255 -13.39 -13.83 9.50
CA GLY A 255 -14.27 -14.04 10.65
C GLY A 255 -13.66 -14.94 11.73
N HIS A 256 -12.39 -15.34 11.58
CA HIS A 256 -11.70 -16.20 12.52
C HIS A 256 -10.71 -15.44 13.42
N GLU A 257 -10.48 -15.98 14.60
CA GLU A 257 -9.37 -15.55 15.46
C GLU A 257 -8.02 -15.89 14.82
N SER A 258 -6.97 -15.30 15.35
CA SER A 258 -5.60 -15.51 14.88
C SER A 258 -4.62 -15.57 16.04
N GLU A 259 -3.54 -16.33 15.88
CA GLU A 259 -2.43 -16.36 16.82
C GLU A 259 -1.18 -15.66 16.26
N GLN A 260 -0.34 -15.13 17.16
CA GLN A 260 1.00 -14.70 16.83
C GLN A 260 2.02 -15.73 17.35
N PHE A 261 2.86 -16.23 16.44
CA PHE A 261 4.00 -17.07 16.78
C PHE A 261 5.29 -16.28 16.60
N LEU A 262 5.92 -15.91 17.71
CA LEU A 262 7.16 -15.14 17.72
C LEU A 262 8.36 -16.06 17.40
N ILE A 263 9.07 -15.74 16.32
CA ILE A 263 10.32 -16.39 15.92
C ILE A 263 11.49 -15.74 16.67
N LYS A 264 11.45 -14.41 16.78
CA LYS A 264 12.44 -13.61 17.51
C LYS A 264 11.80 -12.86 18.69
N SER A 265 12.61 -12.50 19.68
CA SER A 265 12.27 -11.62 20.78
C SER A 265 13.17 -10.39 20.79
N SER A 266 12.61 -9.25 21.17
CA SER A 266 13.41 -8.07 21.50
C SER A 266 14.09 -8.26 22.86
N VAL A 267 15.37 -7.91 22.92
CA VAL A 267 16.17 -7.84 24.14
C VAL A 267 16.71 -6.44 24.22
N GLN A 268 16.44 -5.76 25.33
CA GLN A 268 16.95 -4.42 25.57
C GLN A 268 18.46 -4.49 25.74
N VAL A 269 19.18 -3.70 24.95
CA VAL A 269 20.62 -3.52 25.11
C VAL A 269 20.81 -2.54 26.27
N SER A 270 21.49 -3.01 27.31
CA SER A 270 21.78 -2.24 28.53
C SER A 270 22.25 -0.81 28.20
N GLY A 271 21.55 0.17 28.77
CA GLY A 271 22.02 1.56 28.87
C GLY A 271 21.70 2.52 27.73
N LYS A 272 21.07 2.09 26.62
CA LYS A 272 20.79 2.98 25.46
C LYS A 272 19.36 2.99 24.91
N GLY A 273 18.45 2.20 25.47
CA GLY A 273 17.09 2.08 24.91
C GLY A 273 17.05 1.42 23.52
N GLU A 274 18.16 0.85 23.07
CA GLU A 274 18.26 0.08 21.83
C GLU A 274 17.76 -1.35 22.06
N TYR A 275 17.09 -1.93 21.06
CA TYR A 275 16.62 -3.32 21.09
C TYR A 275 17.39 -4.15 20.07
N LYS A 276 17.83 -5.34 20.48
CA LYS A 276 18.31 -6.39 19.57
C LYS A 276 17.25 -7.47 19.45
N PHE A 277 17.10 -8.03 18.25
CA PHE A 277 16.19 -9.14 18.01
C PHE A 277 17.00 -10.43 17.91
N GLN A 278 16.65 -11.42 18.71
CA GLN A 278 17.31 -12.73 18.71
C GLN A 278 16.27 -13.84 18.61
N LEU A 279 16.66 -15.00 18.07
CA LEU A 279 15.79 -16.17 18.00
C LEU A 279 15.28 -16.55 19.40
N ARG A 280 14.01 -16.90 19.51
CA ARG A 280 13.38 -17.29 20.79
C ARG A 280 13.80 -18.66 21.30
N ALA A 281 14.30 -19.51 20.42
CA ALA A 281 14.78 -20.84 20.74
C ALA A 281 16.03 -21.15 19.91
N GLN A 282 16.64 -22.31 20.16
CA GLN A 282 17.80 -22.74 19.39
C GLN A 282 17.47 -22.81 17.89
N PRO A 283 18.41 -22.46 16.99
CA PRO A 283 18.13 -22.33 15.55
C PRO A 283 17.41 -23.55 14.94
N GLN A 284 17.81 -24.77 15.30
CA GLN A 284 17.20 -26.00 14.79
C GLN A 284 15.77 -26.17 15.30
N GLU A 285 15.53 -25.86 16.58
CA GLU A 285 14.22 -25.98 17.21
C GLU A 285 13.23 -24.96 16.65
N ILE A 286 13.61 -23.68 16.58
CA ILE A 286 12.73 -22.64 16.04
C ILE A 286 12.44 -22.86 14.56
N THR A 287 13.41 -23.36 13.79
CA THR A 287 13.22 -23.78 12.39
C THR A 287 12.19 -24.89 12.30
N ARG A 288 12.29 -25.93 13.14
CA ARG A 288 11.33 -27.04 13.18
C ARG A 288 9.92 -26.55 13.55
N MET A 289 9.78 -25.76 14.62
CA MET A 289 8.49 -25.25 15.08
C MET A 289 7.83 -24.34 14.03
N THR A 290 8.61 -23.48 13.39
CA THR A 290 8.13 -22.61 12.30
C THR A 290 7.64 -23.43 11.13
N ARG A 291 8.43 -24.44 10.71
CA ARG A 291 8.04 -25.37 9.64
C ARG A 291 6.74 -26.11 9.96
N ASP A 292 6.61 -26.65 11.17
CA ASP A 292 5.43 -27.40 11.59
C ASP A 292 4.18 -26.51 11.58
N LYS A 293 4.28 -25.27 12.08
CA LYS A 293 3.19 -24.28 12.04
C LYS A 293 2.78 -23.92 10.61
N LEU A 294 3.76 -23.60 9.75
CA LEU A 294 3.48 -23.26 8.35
C LEU A 294 2.83 -24.42 7.60
N LYS A 295 3.36 -25.64 7.74
CA LYS A 295 2.79 -26.83 7.09
C LYS A 295 1.35 -27.08 7.56
N ASN A 296 1.10 -27.03 8.86
CA ASN A 296 -0.24 -27.23 9.41
C ASN A 296 -1.21 -26.16 8.89
N ALA A 297 -0.86 -24.88 9.00
CA ALA A 297 -1.70 -23.76 8.56
C ALA A 297 -2.00 -23.83 7.05
N LEU A 298 -0.96 -23.97 6.22
CA LEU A 298 -1.10 -23.99 4.75
C LEU A 298 -1.88 -25.24 4.28
N SER A 299 -1.72 -26.40 4.92
CA SER A 299 -2.49 -27.61 4.58
C SER A 299 -4.00 -27.44 4.82
N LYS A 300 -4.36 -26.63 5.83
CA LYS A 300 -5.74 -26.25 6.16
C LYS A 300 -6.20 -25.00 5.40
N LYS A 301 -5.39 -24.54 4.43
CA LYS A 301 -5.61 -23.32 3.65
C LYS A 301 -5.81 -22.10 4.57
N LYS A 302 -5.08 -21.96 5.67
CA LYS A 302 -5.20 -20.79 6.56
C LYS A 302 -4.45 -19.58 6.00
N LEU A 303 -4.93 -18.37 6.29
CA LEU A 303 -4.15 -17.16 6.05
C LEU A 303 -2.94 -17.14 6.99
N VAL A 304 -1.79 -16.83 6.43
CA VAL A 304 -0.54 -16.72 7.17
C VAL A 304 0.20 -15.47 6.71
N GLY A 305 0.55 -14.63 7.67
CA GLY A 305 1.40 -13.46 7.48
C GLY A 305 2.73 -13.62 8.21
N ALA A 306 3.74 -12.90 7.74
CA ALA A 306 5.03 -12.79 8.41
C ALA A 306 5.51 -11.35 8.45
N GLY A 307 6.09 -10.94 9.57
CA GLY A 307 6.58 -9.58 9.80
C GLY A 307 8.10 -9.53 9.91
N THR A 308 8.72 -8.48 9.36
CA THR A 308 10.14 -8.15 9.57
C THR A 308 10.30 -7.07 10.63
N TYR A 309 11.41 -7.11 11.36
CA TYR A 309 11.77 -6.11 12.37
C TYR A 309 12.62 -4.98 11.78
N PRO A 310 12.92 -3.91 12.56
CA PRO A 310 13.71 -2.76 12.09
C PRO A 310 15.18 -3.06 11.72
N GLU A 311 15.67 -4.26 12.01
CA GLU A 311 17.03 -4.69 11.68
C GLU A 311 17.27 -4.74 10.16
N ALA A 312 18.54 -4.61 9.76
CA ALA A 312 18.94 -4.72 8.36
C ALA A 312 18.47 -6.06 7.79
N GLN A 313 17.89 -6.00 6.59
CA GLN A 313 17.31 -7.15 5.90
C GLN A 313 18.10 -7.48 4.63
N PRO A 314 18.09 -8.73 4.16
CA PRO A 314 18.68 -9.09 2.87
C PRO A 314 18.16 -8.19 1.74
N PRO A 315 18.98 -7.83 0.74
CA PRO A 315 18.56 -7.02 -0.40
C PRO A 315 17.22 -7.49 -0.99
N GLY A 316 16.30 -6.56 -1.26
CA GLY A 316 14.96 -6.86 -1.79
C GLY A 316 13.83 -7.16 -0.75
N ILE A 317 14.14 -7.44 0.52
CA ILE A 317 13.19 -7.67 1.63
C ILE A 317 13.01 -6.46 2.59
N SER A 318 12.01 -5.60 2.42
CA SER A 318 11.66 -4.49 3.33
C SER A 318 11.66 -4.84 4.84
N SER A 319 12.26 -3.98 5.67
CA SER A 319 12.18 -3.99 7.14
C SER A 319 10.87 -3.33 7.63
N ARG A 320 10.46 -3.60 8.88
CA ARG A 320 9.18 -3.12 9.45
C ARG A 320 7.99 -3.38 8.53
N HIS A 321 7.96 -4.54 7.90
CA HIS A 321 7.05 -4.81 6.78
C HIS A 321 6.33 -6.15 6.95
N ALA A 322 5.09 -6.19 6.47
CA ALA A 322 4.25 -7.37 6.48
C ALA A 322 4.25 -8.06 5.10
N TYR A 323 4.29 -9.39 5.12
CA TYR A 323 4.33 -10.25 3.95
C TYR A 323 3.26 -11.33 4.07
N ALA A 324 2.73 -11.78 2.94
CA ALA A 324 1.90 -12.97 2.88
C ALA A 324 2.77 -14.21 2.72
N ILE A 325 2.48 -15.27 3.47
CA ILE A 325 3.02 -16.60 3.21
C ILE A 325 2.00 -17.35 2.37
N ILE A 326 2.35 -17.57 1.10
CA ILE A 326 1.43 -18.09 0.08
C ILE A 326 1.68 -19.55 -0.28
N GLY A 327 2.75 -20.15 0.25
CA GLY A 327 3.04 -21.57 0.04
C GLY A 327 4.28 -22.07 0.79
N TYR A 328 4.49 -23.38 0.71
CA TYR A 328 5.67 -24.05 1.24
C TYR A 328 6.04 -25.23 0.34
N GLU A 329 7.28 -25.23 -0.16
CA GLU A 329 7.82 -26.27 -1.03
C GLU A 329 8.60 -27.28 -0.19
N GLN A 330 8.02 -28.47 -0.03
CA GLN A 330 8.65 -29.56 0.72
C GLN A 330 9.99 -29.97 0.08
N GLN A 331 10.02 -30.04 -1.25
CA GLN A 331 11.25 -30.30 -1.98
C GLN A 331 12.12 -29.04 -1.93
N GLY A 332 13.19 -29.09 -1.13
CA GLY A 332 14.10 -27.96 -0.91
C GLY A 332 13.82 -27.15 0.35
N ASP A 333 12.78 -27.48 1.14
CA ASP A 333 12.44 -26.83 2.41
C ASP A 333 12.35 -25.30 2.30
N GLN A 334 11.54 -24.81 1.35
CA GLN A 334 11.43 -23.39 1.03
C GLN A 334 10.04 -22.82 1.34
N VAL A 335 10.00 -21.61 1.88
CA VAL A 335 8.77 -20.84 2.08
C VAL A 335 8.54 -19.96 0.86
N VAL A 336 7.31 -19.95 0.33
CA VAL A 336 6.91 -19.08 -0.78
C VAL A 336 6.20 -17.86 -0.20
N ILE A 337 6.71 -16.68 -0.52
CA ILE A 337 6.37 -15.42 0.15
C ILE A 337 5.95 -14.42 -0.91
N TRP A 338 4.96 -13.60 -0.58
CA TRP A 338 4.60 -12.43 -1.39
C TRP A 338 4.75 -11.14 -0.59
N ASN A 339 5.50 -10.20 -1.18
CA ASN A 339 5.65 -8.83 -0.72
C ASN A 339 4.58 -7.94 -1.36
N PRO A 340 3.70 -7.29 -0.57
CA PRO A 340 2.66 -6.42 -1.11
C PRO A 340 3.19 -5.21 -1.89
N HIS A 341 4.46 -4.82 -1.74
CA HIS A 341 5.07 -3.80 -2.62
C HIS A 341 5.18 -4.25 -4.09
N GLY A 342 5.03 -5.54 -4.39
CA GLY A 342 5.10 -6.08 -5.75
C GLY A 342 6.46 -5.82 -6.44
N ASN A 343 7.54 -5.76 -5.66
CA ASN A 343 8.88 -5.44 -6.16
C ASN A 343 9.51 -6.58 -6.96
N THR A 344 10.50 -6.24 -7.78
CA THR A 344 11.36 -7.23 -8.46
C THR A 344 12.78 -7.03 -7.98
N HIS A 345 13.50 -8.13 -7.70
CA HIS A 345 14.89 -8.10 -7.25
C HIS A 345 15.69 -9.19 -7.96
N LYS A 346 16.85 -8.81 -8.50
CA LYS A 346 17.81 -9.73 -9.09
C LYS A 346 19.10 -9.68 -8.25
N PRO A 347 19.41 -10.74 -7.47
CA PRO A 347 20.62 -10.79 -6.66
C PRO A 347 21.90 -10.57 -7.49
N LYS A 348 22.84 -9.79 -6.96
CA LYS A 348 24.17 -9.58 -7.54
C LYS A 348 25.16 -10.66 -7.09
N GLY A 349 24.73 -11.92 -7.09
CA GLY A 349 25.49 -13.05 -6.57
C GLY A 349 24.60 -14.26 -6.32
N ALA A 350 25.14 -15.26 -5.60
CA ALA A 350 24.35 -16.42 -5.19
C ALA A 350 23.20 -15.99 -4.27
N PRO A 351 21.95 -16.44 -4.52
CA PRO A 351 20.82 -16.15 -3.65
C PRO A 351 21.05 -16.53 -2.19
N GLY A 352 20.66 -15.67 -1.27
CA GLY A 352 20.83 -15.89 0.17
C GLY A 352 20.76 -14.59 0.98
N LEU A 353 21.07 -14.67 2.27
CA LEU A 353 21.00 -13.55 3.20
C LEU A 353 21.82 -12.32 2.78
N GLU A 354 22.97 -12.54 2.12
CA GLU A 354 23.87 -11.47 1.68
C GLU A 354 23.37 -10.75 0.42
N ASN A 355 22.97 -11.50 -0.61
CA ASN A 355 22.62 -10.94 -1.93
C ASN A 355 21.12 -10.77 -2.16
N GLY A 356 20.29 -11.24 -1.22
CA GLY A 356 18.84 -11.34 -1.36
C GLY A 356 18.41 -12.55 -2.18
N TYR A 357 17.13 -12.58 -2.52
CA TYR A 357 16.49 -13.69 -3.23
C TYR A 357 15.89 -13.19 -4.55
N PRO A 358 15.93 -13.99 -5.64
CA PRO A 358 15.21 -13.67 -6.86
C PRO A 358 13.74 -13.41 -6.53
N THR A 359 13.27 -12.22 -6.87
CA THR A 359 11.91 -11.77 -6.59
C THR A 359 11.29 -11.25 -7.87
N GLU A 360 10.07 -11.66 -8.15
CA GLU A 360 9.30 -11.19 -9.30
C GLU A 360 7.88 -10.84 -8.85
N ASN A 361 7.45 -9.59 -9.09
CA ASN A 361 6.13 -9.09 -8.67
C ASN A 361 5.83 -9.35 -7.19
N GLY A 362 6.84 -9.19 -6.34
CA GLY A 362 6.79 -9.41 -4.91
C GLY A 362 6.88 -10.89 -4.49
N ILE A 363 6.85 -11.85 -5.42
CA ILE A 363 6.91 -13.27 -5.12
C ILE A 363 8.37 -13.75 -5.08
N PHE A 364 8.76 -14.41 -3.99
CA PHE A 364 10.09 -14.99 -3.83
C PHE A 364 10.05 -16.23 -2.94
N LYS A 365 11.14 -17.00 -2.97
CA LYS A 365 11.31 -18.22 -2.17
C LYS A 365 12.51 -18.08 -1.25
N VAL A 366 12.34 -18.55 -0.02
CA VAL A 366 13.38 -18.48 1.01
C VAL A 366 13.53 -19.86 1.67
N PRO A 367 14.75 -20.41 1.80
CA PRO A 367 14.97 -21.62 2.60
C PRO A 367 14.52 -21.43 4.05
N MET A 368 13.89 -22.43 4.67
CA MET A 368 13.36 -22.33 6.04
C MET A 368 14.40 -21.84 7.06
N LYS A 369 15.66 -22.27 6.91
CA LYS A 369 16.79 -21.84 7.75
C LYS A 369 17.08 -20.33 7.69
N ASP A 370 16.82 -19.72 6.54
CA ASP A 370 17.01 -18.28 6.34
C ASP A 370 15.74 -17.54 6.72
N PHE A 371 14.57 -18.14 6.49
CA PHE A 371 13.27 -17.59 6.85
C PHE A 371 13.23 -17.20 8.33
N VAL A 372 13.65 -18.09 9.24
CA VAL A 372 13.67 -17.78 10.68
C VAL A 372 14.69 -16.70 11.07
N GLN A 373 15.69 -16.45 10.23
CA GLN A 373 16.66 -15.37 10.43
C GLN A 373 16.17 -14.03 9.91
N ILE A 374 15.27 -14.02 8.92
CA ILE A 374 14.73 -12.81 8.30
C ILE A 374 13.50 -12.32 9.07
N PHE A 375 12.57 -13.23 9.33
CA PHE A 375 11.25 -12.89 9.87
C PHE A 375 11.22 -12.97 11.39
N GLY A 376 10.53 -12.00 12.00
CA GLY A 376 10.40 -11.86 13.44
C GLY A 376 9.24 -12.66 14.04
N ALA A 377 8.16 -12.80 13.28
CA ALA A 377 6.93 -13.44 13.74
C ALA A 377 6.10 -13.98 12.56
N LEU A 378 5.28 -14.98 12.86
CA LEU A 378 4.13 -15.38 12.05
C LEU A 378 2.83 -14.91 12.70
N GLU A 379 1.86 -14.54 11.88
CA GLU A 379 0.47 -14.31 12.29
C GLU A 379 -0.41 -15.28 11.50
N ILE A 380 -1.13 -16.15 12.21
CA ILE A 380 -1.76 -17.35 11.63
C ILE A 380 -3.26 -17.36 11.97
N GLU A 381 -4.10 -17.51 10.96
CA GLU A 381 -5.55 -17.75 11.10
C GLU A 381 -5.83 -19.07 11.84
N LEU A 382 -6.76 -19.04 12.80
CA LEU A 382 -7.21 -20.21 13.56
C LEU A 382 -8.53 -20.77 13.03
N ASP A 383 -8.95 -21.94 13.54
CA ASP A 383 -10.27 -22.55 13.31
C ASP A 383 -11.27 -22.14 14.42
N ILE A 384 -11.25 -20.88 14.85
CA ILE A 384 -12.10 -20.36 15.93
C ILE A 384 -12.82 -19.12 15.41
N SER A 385 -14.16 -19.09 15.46
CA SER A 385 -14.91 -17.91 15.04
C SER A 385 -14.73 -16.77 16.05
N ALA A 386 -14.39 -15.58 15.56
CA ALA A 386 -14.20 -14.38 16.37
C ALA A 386 -15.52 -13.84 16.99
N THR A 387 -16.66 -14.35 16.54
CA THR A 387 -17.98 -14.00 17.11
C THR A 387 -18.30 -14.77 18.39
N THR A 388 -17.65 -15.92 18.62
CA THR A 388 -17.91 -16.79 19.77
C THR A 388 -17.20 -16.31 21.04
N THR A 389 -16.19 -15.47 20.91
CA THR A 389 -15.30 -15.06 22.01
C THR A 389 -15.72 -13.77 22.71
N GLY A 390 -16.71 -13.01 22.22
CA GLY A 390 -17.33 -11.88 22.93
C GLY A 390 -16.41 -10.69 23.31
N VAL A 391 -15.10 -10.79 23.09
CA VAL A 391 -14.14 -9.75 23.48
C VAL A 391 -13.89 -8.82 22.29
N ARG A 392 -14.58 -7.68 22.29
CA ARG A 392 -14.12 -6.47 21.58
C ARG A 392 -12.84 -5.98 22.27
N SER A 393 -11.68 -6.58 21.98
CA SER A 393 -10.41 -6.11 22.53
C SER A 393 -9.95 -4.85 21.79
N GLY A 394 -10.54 -3.71 22.18
CA GLY A 394 -10.00 -2.37 21.94
C GLY A 394 -8.76 -2.10 22.80
N LYS A 395 -7.76 -2.99 22.76
CA LYS A 395 -6.44 -2.74 23.33
C LYS A 395 -5.37 -3.08 22.30
N THR A 396 -5.18 -2.16 21.35
CA THR A 396 -3.89 -2.00 20.72
C THR A 396 -2.92 -1.57 21.81
N SER A 397 -2.02 -2.47 22.21
CA SER A 397 -0.82 -2.09 22.96
C SER A 397 0.01 -1.16 22.08
N GLY A 398 -0.18 0.14 22.26
CA GLY A 398 0.80 1.15 21.87
C GLY A 398 2.07 0.90 22.68
N GLY A 399 2.97 0.10 22.13
CA GLY A 399 4.33 -0.08 22.61
C GLY A 399 5.26 0.57 21.59
N ARG A 400 6.00 1.57 22.06
CA ARG A 400 6.98 2.40 21.36
C ARG A 400 7.93 1.64 20.42
#